data_AF-A0A960Y596-F1
#
_entry.id   AF-A0A960Y596-F1
#
_cell.length_a   1.000
_cell.length_b   1.000
_cell.length_c   1.000
_cell.angle_alpha   90.00
_cell.angle_beta   90.00
_cell.angle_gamma   90.00
#
_symmetry.space_group_name_H-M   'P 1'
#
loop_
_entity.id
_entity.type
_entity.pdbx_description
1 polymer ?
#
loop_
_entity_poly.entity_id
_entity_poly.type
_entity_poly.pdbx_seq_one_letter_code
_entity_poly.pdbx_strand_id
1 'polypeptide(L)'
;LTLLLIPAALCFGLNVDLDLDPQQEYADIEILIPGGALDDPETQGVLAELAAAAVLLKGQDRALFDACGLDLDSSHAVDVRAFDTRIKLHLTDGSKTAPLLEFLLENFAEKSLELREVELARKALLEKSEGLEGHFSPELIAAKNKLLYVLTPSQTSAYATSSWNLAKASLKVGGGFDKEAVKKTIASYGPSLRKVVPQDAAQVSSSTLVIDGKIYMSEPAWYQTRWYGSLFGIAMAITGVGFGILAFVFQPFIGAAAVFSLFTGVYFTAFPYYDDPLVIQEKRKEDLEQGFLHSYKCGRASKTLTPCERRVLFISQNLEYGERYPSKLSGFPIAWLADIYDLQDKVMKEMLYPSEIKELQNLKDEFIIARNQFKHERNQLEDELMSLLKPHQILRDIALDNARKRYEADTFVMALRKLQGELGEHTDSIWELWRQGKISSEERDRMIDDTNAYYKELMNDDFMVEQAKKAREFLELEQERILRNYKDAERNCKNLIKYDERLQNIENGTWGLYARFSDYLVTYIDTLTVYDYETFPDYLDLRK
;
A
#
# COMPACT_ATOMS: atom_id res chain seq x y z
N LEU A 1 -11.48 45.96 17.28
CA LEU A 1 -11.46 45.51 15.86
C LEU A 1 -10.17 44.74 15.52
N THR A 2 -9.54 44.10 16.50
CA THR A 2 -8.23 43.43 16.38
C THR A 2 -8.23 42.26 17.36
N LEU A 3 -8.95 41.20 17.03
CA LEU A 3 -8.98 39.91 17.73
C LEU A 3 -9.80 38.93 16.90
N LEU A 4 -9.32 38.61 15.70
CA LEU A 4 -9.92 37.59 14.82
C LEU A 4 -8.86 37.12 13.81
N LEU A 5 -7.78 36.53 14.30
CA LEU A 5 -6.89 35.70 13.49
C LEU A 5 -6.45 34.51 14.35
N ILE A 6 -6.71 33.31 13.82
CA ILE A 6 -6.43 31.95 14.32
C ILE A 6 -7.60 31.35 15.15
N PRO A 7 -8.20 30.20 14.71
CA PRO A 7 -7.57 29.10 13.98
C PRO A 7 -8.19 28.85 12.59
N ALA A 8 -7.60 29.47 11.56
CA ALA A 8 -7.79 29.04 10.17
C ALA A 8 -6.84 27.89 9.76
N ALA A 9 -6.04 27.35 10.69
CA ALA A 9 -4.99 26.37 10.41
C ALA A 9 -5.43 24.89 10.51
N LEU A 10 -6.68 24.60 10.91
CA LEU A 10 -7.17 23.22 11.09
C LEU A 10 -7.98 22.65 9.91
N CYS A 11 -8.02 23.36 8.77
CA CYS A 11 -8.81 22.96 7.60
C CYS A 11 -7.99 22.31 6.48
N PHE A 12 -6.73 21.93 6.71
CA PHE A 12 -5.84 21.40 5.67
C PHE A 12 -5.62 19.90 5.92
N GLY A 13 -5.86 19.05 4.92
CA GLY A 13 -5.66 17.59 5.01
C GLY A 13 -4.19 17.16 5.06
N LEU A 14 -3.31 17.99 5.61
CA LEU A 14 -1.89 17.72 5.79
C LEU A 14 -1.63 17.93 7.29
N ASN A 15 -1.19 16.88 7.99
CA ASN A 15 -0.83 17.01 9.40
C ASN A 15 0.52 17.71 9.49
N VAL A 16 0.54 18.99 9.86
CA VAL A 16 1.76 19.79 9.92
C VAL A 16 2.27 19.91 11.35
N ASP A 17 3.53 19.56 11.55
CA ASP A 17 4.28 19.74 12.78
C ASP A 17 5.44 20.71 12.52
N LEU A 18 5.49 21.85 13.22
CA LEU A 18 6.51 22.88 13.03
C LEU A 18 7.26 23.10 14.35
N ASP A 19 8.47 22.58 14.44
CA ASP A 19 9.35 22.71 15.60
C ASP A 19 10.46 23.74 15.31
N LEU A 20 10.24 24.98 15.75
CA LEU A 20 11.14 26.10 15.46
C LEU A 20 12.25 26.18 16.52
N ASP A 21 13.50 26.03 16.08
CA ASP A 21 14.68 26.34 16.87
C ASP A 21 15.47 27.49 16.21
N PRO A 22 15.30 28.74 16.66
CA PRO A 22 15.94 29.89 16.05
C PRO A 22 17.47 29.96 16.29
N GLN A 23 18.04 29.03 17.07
CA GLN A 23 19.50 28.94 17.27
C GLN A 23 20.20 28.07 16.22
N GLN A 24 19.44 27.33 15.42
CA GLN A 24 19.98 26.49 14.35
C GLN A 24 20.04 27.29 13.04
N GLU A 25 21.07 27.06 12.22
CA GLU A 25 21.17 27.63 10.86
C GLU A 25 20.59 26.68 9.80
N TYR A 26 20.38 25.41 10.17
CA TYR A 26 19.88 24.34 9.31
C TYR A 26 18.39 24.07 9.56
N ALA A 27 17.74 23.38 8.63
CA ALA A 27 16.37 22.92 8.81
C ALA A 27 16.20 21.49 8.28
N ASP A 28 15.40 20.69 8.97
CA ASP A 28 15.01 19.36 8.58
C ASP A 28 13.57 19.35 8.09
N ILE A 29 13.33 18.81 6.89
CA ILE A 29 12.00 18.58 6.34
C ILE A 29 11.75 17.08 6.26
N GLU A 30 10.68 16.62 6.89
CA GLU A 30 10.21 15.25 6.80
C GLU A 30 8.78 15.21 6.27
N ILE A 31 8.56 14.52 5.15
CA ILE A 31 7.23 14.25 4.59
C ILE A 31 6.94 12.78 4.72
N LEU A 32 5.86 12.43 5.41
CA LEU A 32 5.36 11.06 5.54
C LEU A 32 4.08 10.92 4.71
N ILE A 33 4.11 10.05 3.71
CA ILE A 33 3.02 9.84 2.78
C ILE A 33 2.46 8.43 3.00
N PRO A 34 1.20 8.29 3.46
CA PRO A 34 0.54 6.99 3.52
C PRO A 34 0.41 6.40 2.12
N GLY A 35 0.95 5.19 1.92
CA GLY A 35 1.09 4.56 0.61
C GLY A 35 2.46 3.91 0.39
N GLY A 36 2.81 2.97 1.27
CA GLY A 36 4.03 2.16 1.20
C GLY A 36 3.84 0.81 0.50
N ALA A 37 4.71 -0.15 0.78
CA ALA A 37 4.80 -1.43 0.09
C ALA A 37 3.93 -2.56 0.69
N LEU A 38 2.68 -2.27 1.08
CA LEU A 38 1.89 -3.15 1.95
C LEU A 38 1.47 -4.47 1.29
N ASP A 39 0.97 -4.41 0.05
CA ASP A 39 0.35 -5.57 -0.61
C ASP A 39 1.35 -6.39 -1.42
N ASP A 40 2.41 -5.74 -1.94
CA ASP A 40 3.52 -6.37 -2.65
C ASP A 40 4.83 -5.63 -2.30
N PRO A 41 5.54 -6.06 -1.25
CA PRO A 41 6.76 -5.40 -0.77
C PRO A 41 7.84 -5.24 -1.84
N GLU A 42 7.91 -6.16 -2.81
CA GLU A 42 8.94 -6.18 -3.84
C GLU A 42 8.61 -5.22 -4.98
N THR A 43 7.41 -5.32 -5.57
CA THR A 43 7.03 -4.46 -6.70
C THR A 43 6.55 -3.07 -6.25
N GLN A 44 5.66 -3.01 -5.25
CA GLN A 44 5.14 -1.72 -4.76
C GLN A 44 6.22 -0.93 -4.02
N GLY A 45 7.15 -1.61 -3.35
CA GLY A 45 8.29 -0.95 -2.70
C GLY A 45 9.17 -0.21 -3.70
N VAL A 46 9.53 -0.87 -4.80
CA VAL A 46 10.31 -0.26 -5.88
C VAL A 46 9.51 0.83 -6.60
N LEU A 47 8.20 0.64 -6.81
CA LEU A 47 7.32 1.67 -7.38
C LEU A 47 7.22 2.91 -6.48
N ALA A 48 7.12 2.74 -5.16
CA ALA A 48 7.06 3.84 -4.21
C ALA A 48 8.38 4.61 -4.16
N GLU A 49 9.51 3.91 -4.15
CA GLU A 49 10.84 4.52 -4.17
C GLU A 49 11.06 5.29 -5.48
N LEU A 50 10.69 4.68 -6.61
CA LEU A 50 10.78 5.28 -7.95
C LEU A 50 9.85 6.49 -8.10
N ALA A 51 8.63 6.43 -7.59
CA ALA A 51 7.68 7.54 -7.61
C ALA A 51 8.16 8.72 -6.74
N ALA A 52 8.66 8.45 -5.53
CA ALA A 52 9.23 9.47 -4.66
C ALA A 52 10.45 10.14 -5.28
N ALA A 53 11.38 9.35 -5.82
CA ALA A 53 12.53 9.89 -6.54
C ALA A 53 12.12 10.71 -7.77
N ALA A 54 11.15 10.25 -8.55
CA ALA A 54 10.67 10.98 -9.73
C ALA A 54 10.00 12.31 -9.37
N VAL A 55 9.22 12.37 -8.28
CA VAL A 55 8.61 13.62 -7.79
C VAL A 55 9.67 14.61 -7.26
N LEU A 56 10.73 14.12 -6.63
CA LEU A 56 11.85 14.96 -6.20
C LEU A 56 12.64 15.54 -7.39
N LEU A 57 12.69 14.82 -8.51
CA LEU A 57 13.42 15.21 -9.72
C LEU A 57 12.53 15.88 -10.77
N LYS A 58 11.22 16.02 -10.49
CA LYS A 58 10.23 16.62 -11.37
C LYS A 58 10.50 18.11 -11.57
N GLY A 59 10.52 18.55 -12.84
CA GLY A 59 10.76 19.95 -13.19
C GLY A 59 12.14 20.50 -12.83
N GLN A 60 13.13 19.65 -12.54
CA GLN A 60 14.47 19.96 -12.02
C GLN A 60 14.95 21.42 -12.20
N ASP A 61 14.89 22.21 -11.12
CA ASP A 61 15.72 23.40 -10.95
C ASP A 61 16.93 23.04 -10.09
N ARG A 62 17.99 22.52 -10.74
CA ARG A 62 19.26 22.17 -10.07
C ARG A 62 19.81 23.33 -9.22
N ALA A 63 19.56 24.57 -9.63
CA ALA A 63 20.02 25.74 -8.89
C ALA A 63 19.33 25.88 -7.53
N LEU A 64 18.08 25.39 -7.37
CA LEU A 64 17.37 25.41 -6.09
C LEU A 64 17.96 24.38 -5.11
N PHE A 65 18.21 23.15 -5.56
CA PHE A 65 18.78 22.10 -4.72
C PHE A 65 20.23 22.39 -4.32
N ASP A 66 21.05 22.86 -5.28
CA ASP A 66 22.42 23.29 -5.03
C ASP A 66 22.44 24.47 -4.04
N ALA A 67 21.50 25.43 -4.16
CA ALA A 67 21.36 26.54 -3.23
C ALA A 67 20.82 26.15 -1.84
N CYS A 68 20.21 24.97 -1.70
CA CYS A 68 19.77 24.40 -0.41
C CYS A 68 20.85 23.51 0.25
N GLY A 69 21.99 23.30 -0.42
CA GLY A 69 23.03 22.38 0.03
C GLY A 69 22.62 20.90 -0.05
N LEU A 70 21.62 20.59 -0.88
CA LEU A 70 21.11 19.23 -1.06
C LEU A 70 21.84 18.56 -2.21
N ASP A 71 22.65 17.56 -1.91
CA ASP A 71 23.23 16.69 -2.92
C ASP A 71 22.16 15.66 -3.37
N LEU A 72 21.59 15.88 -4.55
CA LEU A 72 20.59 14.98 -5.14
C LEU A 72 21.17 13.60 -5.50
N ASP A 73 22.51 13.48 -5.57
CA ASP A 73 23.20 12.19 -5.75
C ASP A 73 23.28 11.42 -4.41
N SER A 74 23.01 12.08 -3.27
CA SER A 74 22.92 11.46 -1.95
C SER A 74 21.54 10.81 -1.74
N SER A 75 21.49 9.54 -2.09
CA SER A 75 20.36 8.62 -2.08
C SER A 75 19.61 8.38 -0.74
N HIS A 76 19.84 9.19 0.29
CA HIS A 76 19.29 9.05 1.65
C HIS A 76 17.95 9.75 1.86
N ALA A 77 17.44 10.47 0.87
CA ALA A 77 16.24 11.29 1.01
C ALA A 77 14.93 10.48 1.07
N VAL A 78 14.90 9.25 0.56
CA VAL A 78 13.67 8.44 0.48
C VAL A 78 13.83 7.12 1.24
N ASP A 79 12.90 6.87 2.17
CA ASP A 79 12.75 5.65 2.96
C ASP A 79 11.34 5.07 2.72
N VAL A 80 11.24 3.89 2.12
CA VAL A 80 9.95 3.23 1.85
C VAL A 80 9.71 2.14 2.88
N ARG A 81 8.57 2.22 3.56
CA ARG A 81 8.12 1.24 4.55
C ARG A 81 6.87 0.52 4.07
N ALA A 82 6.41 -0.47 4.83
CA ALA A 82 5.21 -1.22 4.50
C ALA A 82 3.96 -0.31 4.36
N PHE A 83 3.80 0.70 5.23
CA PHE A 83 2.58 1.52 5.27
C PHE A 83 2.77 2.93 4.72
N ASP A 84 4.00 3.43 4.66
CA ASP A 84 4.31 4.81 4.30
C ASP A 84 5.55 4.93 3.42
N THR A 85 5.61 6.03 2.68
CA THR A 85 6.83 6.52 2.03
C THR A 85 7.25 7.78 2.76
N ARG A 86 8.49 7.79 3.24
CA ARG A 86 9.06 8.85 4.03
C ARG A 86 10.14 9.55 3.22
N ILE A 87 10.06 10.88 3.17
CA ILE A 87 11.02 11.73 2.50
C ILE A 87 11.66 12.63 3.54
N LYS A 88 12.99 12.59 3.64
CA LYS A 88 13.78 13.37 4.60
C LYS A 88 14.80 14.21 3.87
N LEU A 89 14.77 15.52 4.09
CA LEU A 89 15.68 16.48 3.49
C LEU A 89 16.31 17.32 4.60
N HIS A 90 17.63 17.39 4.61
CA HIS A 90 18.41 18.19 5.55
C HIS A 90 18.99 19.38 4.82
N LEU A 91 18.53 20.59 5.14
CA LEU A 91 18.98 21.83 4.53
C LEU A 91 20.07 22.46 5.38
N THR A 92 21.18 22.85 4.78
CA THR A 92 22.26 23.58 5.50
C THR A 92 21.91 25.04 5.78
N ASP A 93 20.91 25.59 5.07
CA ASP A 93 20.40 26.96 5.23
C ASP A 93 18.87 26.94 5.36
N GLY A 94 18.38 27.12 6.59
CA GLY A 94 16.95 27.07 6.87
C GLY A 94 16.14 28.26 6.32
N SER A 95 16.79 29.31 5.79
CA SER A 95 16.09 30.36 5.02
C SER A 95 15.51 29.84 3.70
N LYS A 96 16.03 28.72 3.20
CA LYS A 96 15.59 28.05 1.96
C LYS A 96 14.42 27.09 2.15
N THR A 97 13.99 26.86 3.39
CA THR A 97 12.90 25.94 3.73
C THR A 97 11.61 26.24 2.99
N ALA A 98 11.19 27.52 2.94
CA ALA A 98 9.92 27.89 2.30
C ALA A 98 9.94 27.72 0.75
N PRO A 99 10.98 28.16 0.01
CA PRO A 99 11.12 27.88 -1.42
C PRO A 99 11.18 26.37 -1.76
N LEU A 100 11.92 25.58 -0.97
CA LEU A 100 11.98 24.13 -1.20
C LEU A 100 10.63 23.46 -0.93
N LEU A 101 9.95 23.87 0.13
CA LEU A 101 8.63 23.35 0.46
C LEU A 101 7.59 23.69 -0.61
N GLU A 102 7.68 24.89 -1.18
CA GLU A 102 6.84 25.31 -2.31
C GLU A 102 7.02 24.35 -3.51
N PHE A 103 8.27 24.13 -3.93
CA PHE A 103 8.60 23.18 -4.99
C PHE A 103 8.07 21.77 -4.72
N LEU A 104 8.29 21.25 -3.50
CA LEU A 104 7.84 19.90 -3.13
C LEU A 104 6.31 19.79 -3.20
N LEU A 105 5.59 20.73 -2.57
CA LEU A 105 4.12 20.67 -2.50
C LEU A 105 3.48 20.85 -3.88
N GLU A 106 4.08 21.65 -4.76
CA GLU A 106 3.66 21.78 -6.15
C GLU A 106 3.83 20.47 -6.91
N ASN A 107 5.00 19.84 -6.82
CA ASN A 107 5.27 18.56 -7.47
C ASN A 107 4.39 17.41 -6.93
N PHE A 108 4.09 17.38 -5.63
CA PHE A 108 3.16 16.41 -5.06
C PHE A 108 1.71 16.64 -5.52
N ALA A 109 1.30 17.89 -5.73
CA ALA A 109 -0.04 18.20 -6.23
C ALA A 109 -0.20 17.75 -7.69
N GLU A 110 0.86 17.84 -8.49
CA GLU A 110 0.85 17.46 -9.90
C GLU A 110 1.31 16.01 -10.10
N LYS A 111 0.39 15.06 -9.93
CA LYS A 111 0.67 13.60 -9.91
C LYS A 111 1.06 12.95 -11.26
N SER A 112 1.14 13.73 -12.35
CA SER A 112 1.63 13.22 -13.64
C SER A 112 3.14 13.25 -13.67
N LEU A 113 3.77 12.09 -13.86
CA LEU A 113 5.22 11.97 -14.05
C LEU A 113 5.51 11.76 -15.53
N GLU A 114 6.39 12.60 -16.09
CA GLU A 114 6.85 12.44 -17.46
C GLU A 114 7.90 11.34 -17.58
N LEU A 115 8.05 10.77 -18.78
CA LEU A 115 9.08 9.77 -19.08
C LEU A 115 10.47 10.23 -18.62
N ARG A 116 10.82 11.50 -18.87
CA ARG A 116 12.11 12.07 -18.52
C ARG A 116 12.41 11.98 -17.02
N GLU A 117 11.42 12.23 -16.17
CA GLU A 117 11.56 12.30 -14.71
C GLU A 117 11.74 10.89 -14.14
N VAL A 118 10.99 9.93 -14.67
CA VAL A 118 11.08 8.52 -14.28
C VAL A 118 12.41 7.91 -14.73
N GLU A 119 12.93 8.27 -15.91
CA GLU A 119 14.26 7.82 -16.36
C GLU A 119 15.40 8.41 -15.51
N LEU A 120 15.32 9.69 -15.13
CA LEU A 120 16.29 10.32 -14.23
C LEU A 120 16.28 9.67 -12.84
N ALA A 121 15.09 9.43 -12.29
CA ALA A 121 14.92 8.72 -11.03
C ALA A 121 15.45 7.29 -11.09
N ARG A 122 15.17 6.57 -12.19
CA ARG A 122 15.68 5.22 -12.41
C ARG A 122 17.19 5.19 -12.41
N LYS A 123 17.83 6.13 -13.13
CA LYS A 123 19.29 6.22 -13.18
C LYS A 123 19.90 6.44 -11.79
N ALA A 124 19.37 7.40 -11.03
CA ALA A 124 19.85 7.69 -9.68
C ALA A 124 19.68 6.48 -8.72
N LEU A 125 18.57 5.74 -8.83
CA LEU A 125 18.34 4.54 -8.01
C LEU A 125 19.22 3.35 -8.41
N LEU A 126 19.60 3.24 -9.68
CA LEU A 126 20.56 2.22 -10.14
C LEU A 126 21.97 2.54 -9.63
N GLU A 127 22.42 3.79 -9.74
CA GLU A 127 23.73 4.25 -9.20
C GLU A 127 23.81 4.04 -7.67
N LYS A 128 22.71 4.32 -6.93
CA LYS A 128 22.58 3.97 -5.50
C LYS A 128 22.78 2.47 -5.25
N SER A 129 22.21 1.63 -6.10
CA SER A 129 22.22 0.19 -5.90
C SER A 129 23.61 -0.41 -6.13
N GLU A 130 24.42 0.17 -7.02
CA GLU A 130 25.84 -0.15 -7.20
C GLU A 130 26.67 0.23 -5.95
N GLY A 131 26.37 1.36 -5.30
CA GLY A 131 27.01 1.78 -4.05
C GLY A 131 26.65 0.91 -2.82
N LEU A 132 25.64 0.04 -2.93
CA LEU A 132 25.18 -0.86 -1.87
C LEU A 132 25.75 -2.29 -2.00
N GLU A 133 26.56 -2.55 -3.04
CA GLU A 133 27.28 -3.81 -3.26
C GLU A 133 28.29 -4.06 -2.12
N GLY A 134 27.82 -4.70 -1.04
CA GLY A 134 28.60 -4.95 0.17
C GLY A 134 27.77 -4.92 1.46
N HIS A 135 26.62 -4.24 1.44
CA HIS A 135 25.69 -4.15 2.57
C HIS A 135 24.46 -5.07 2.41
N PHE A 136 24.09 -5.41 1.18
CA PHE A 136 22.96 -6.28 0.85
C PHE A 136 23.41 -7.43 -0.06
N SER A 137 22.63 -8.53 -0.10
CA SER A 137 22.95 -9.67 -0.97
C SER A 137 22.88 -9.26 -2.45
N PRO A 138 23.79 -9.72 -3.31
CA PRO A 138 23.77 -9.44 -4.76
C PRO A 138 22.45 -9.82 -5.44
N GLU A 139 21.76 -10.85 -4.93
CA GLU A 139 20.47 -11.33 -5.46
C GLU A 139 19.32 -10.32 -5.25
N LEU A 140 19.24 -9.70 -4.06
CA LEU A 140 18.30 -8.62 -3.76
C LEU A 140 18.55 -7.38 -4.61
N ILE A 141 19.82 -7.01 -4.80
CA ILE A 141 20.21 -5.87 -5.65
C ILE A 141 19.83 -6.17 -7.10
N ALA A 142 20.12 -7.37 -7.60
CA ALA A 142 19.76 -7.79 -8.96
C ALA A 142 18.24 -7.84 -9.18
N ALA A 143 17.46 -8.32 -8.19
CA ALA A 143 16.00 -8.34 -8.25
C ALA A 143 15.40 -6.93 -8.30
N LYS A 144 15.88 -6.02 -7.42
CA LYS A 144 15.50 -4.61 -7.42
C LYS A 144 15.84 -3.92 -8.75
N ASN A 145 17.06 -4.10 -9.25
CA ASN A 145 17.51 -3.50 -10.50
C ASN A 145 16.68 -4.01 -11.69
N LYS A 146 16.35 -5.31 -11.72
CA LYS A 146 15.48 -5.90 -12.74
C LYS A 146 14.09 -5.26 -12.74
N LEU A 147 13.51 -5.00 -11.57
CA LEU A 147 12.22 -4.31 -11.46
C LEU A 147 12.32 -2.87 -11.96
N LEU A 148 13.36 -2.13 -11.56
CA LEU A 148 13.59 -0.75 -12.02
C LEU A 148 13.63 -0.63 -13.55
N TYR A 149 14.21 -1.60 -14.27
CA TYR A 149 14.24 -1.62 -15.73
C TYR A 149 12.90 -1.91 -16.41
N VAL A 150 11.99 -2.63 -15.73
CA VAL A 150 10.72 -3.08 -16.32
C VAL A 150 9.57 -2.12 -16.03
N LEU A 151 9.64 -1.35 -14.93
CA LEU A 151 8.57 -0.41 -14.53
C LEU A 151 8.46 0.78 -15.48
N THR A 152 7.24 1.03 -15.98
CA THR A 152 6.96 2.12 -16.92
C THR A 152 6.56 3.42 -16.20
N PRO A 153 6.70 4.60 -16.84
CA PRO A 153 6.23 5.86 -16.27
C PRO A 153 4.72 5.88 -15.96
N SER A 154 3.93 5.16 -16.76
CA SER A 154 2.50 5.00 -16.52
C SER A 154 2.21 4.22 -15.25
N GLN A 155 2.97 3.16 -14.97
CA GLN A 155 2.86 2.39 -13.73
C GLN A 155 3.30 3.21 -12.51
N THR A 156 4.40 3.96 -12.62
CA THR A 156 4.88 4.86 -11.56
C THR A 156 3.87 5.98 -11.24
N SER A 157 3.31 6.61 -12.28
CA SER A 157 2.28 7.65 -12.12
C SER A 157 0.97 7.09 -11.54
N ALA A 158 0.56 5.90 -12.02
CA ALA A 158 -0.63 5.22 -11.51
C ALA A 158 -0.47 4.87 -10.02
N TYR A 159 0.72 4.41 -9.60
CA TYR A 159 1.03 4.17 -8.19
C TYR A 159 0.93 5.46 -7.36
N ALA A 160 1.62 6.54 -7.75
CA ALA A 160 1.54 7.82 -7.04
C ALA A 160 0.10 8.40 -6.97
N THR A 161 -0.72 8.10 -7.98
CA THR A 161 -2.11 8.55 -8.03
C THR A 161 -3.02 7.72 -7.11
N SER A 162 -2.89 6.40 -7.15
CA SER A 162 -3.80 5.46 -6.48
C SER A 162 -3.39 5.10 -5.05
N SER A 163 -2.09 5.00 -4.77
CA SER A 163 -1.57 4.52 -3.48
C SER A 163 -1.23 5.64 -2.51
N TRP A 164 -0.80 6.82 -2.99
CA TRP A 164 -0.47 7.94 -2.11
C TRP A 164 -1.70 8.75 -1.71
N ASN A 165 -2.00 8.71 -0.42
CA ASN A 165 -3.02 9.54 0.19
C ASN A 165 -2.42 10.83 0.77
N LEU A 166 -2.19 11.81 -0.11
CA LEU A 166 -1.65 13.13 0.27
C LEU A 166 -2.55 13.89 1.25
N ALA A 167 -3.86 13.58 1.29
CA ALA A 167 -4.81 14.13 2.26
C ALA A 167 -4.69 13.51 3.67
N LYS A 168 -3.80 12.54 3.85
CA LYS A 168 -3.39 11.97 5.13
C LYS A 168 -1.88 12.08 5.35
N ALA A 169 -1.16 12.79 4.48
CA ALA A 169 0.27 12.98 4.64
C ALA A 169 0.56 13.85 5.87
N SER A 170 1.72 13.63 6.49
CA SER A 170 2.23 14.51 7.53
C SER A 170 3.50 15.19 7.08
N LEU A 171 3.59 16.50 7.31
CA LEU A 171 4.76 17.31 7.08
C LEU A 171 5.34 17.72 8.42
N LYS A 172 6.61 17.43 8.67
CA LYS A 172 7.35 17.94 9.82
C LYS A 172 8.46 18.85 9.33
N VAL A 173 8.60 20.00 9.96
CA VAL A 173 9.70 20.92 9.71
C VAL A 173 10.33 21.28 11.05
N GLY A 174 11.60 20.95 11.22
CA GLY A 174 12.40 21.20 12.42
C GLY A 174 13.58 22.14 12.15
N GLY A 175 14.00 22.93 13.13
CA GLY A 175 15.23 23.73 13.08
C GLY A 175 15.02 25.22 12.82
N GLY A 176 16.00 25.87 12.19
CA GLY A 176 16.07 27.32 12.05
C GLY A 176 15.48 27.86 10.75
N PHE A 177 14.16 28.06 10.71
CA PHE A 177 13.45 28.53 9.52
C PHE A 177 12.52 29.72 9.79
N ASP A 178 12.12 30.44 8.74
CA ASP A 178 11.08 31.46 8.84
C ASP A 178 9.70 30.81 8.94
N LYS A 179 9.18 30.74 10.17
CA LYS A 179 7.89 30.14 10.50
C LYS A 179 6.71 30.78 9.77
N GLU A 180 6.74 32.09 9.51
CA GLU A 180 5.63 32.77 8.84
C GLU A 180 5.69 32.54 7.32
N ALA A 181 6.88 32.51 6.73
CA ALA A 181 7.07 32.12 5.34
C ALA A 181 6.60 30.67 5.09
N VAL A 182 7.02 29.72 5.93
CA VAL A 182 6.61 28.31 5.82
C VAL A 182 5.10 28.14 5.96
N LYS A 183 4.47 28.77 6.95
CA LYS A 183 3.00 28.75 7.10
C LYS A 183 2.29 29.31 5.86
N LYS A 184 2.81 30.40 5.29
CA LYS A 184 2.24 31.02 4.09
C LYS A 184 2.35 30.11 2.88
N THR A 185 3.47 29.41 2.71
CA THR A 185 3.66 28.40 1.66
C THR A 185 2.65 27.27 1.81
N ILE A 186 2.54 26.68 3.01
CA ILE A 186 1.57 25.61 3.29
C ILE A 186 0.13 26.06 3.03
N ALA A 187 -0.23 27.27 3.45
CA ALA A 187 -1.57 27.82 3.23
C ALA A 187 -1.88 28.04 1.74
N SER A 188 -0.86 28.38 0.94
CA SER A 188 -1.00 28.62 -0.51
C SER A 188 -1.19 27.33 -1.31
N TYR A 189 -0.46 26.27 -0.96
CA TYR A 189 -0.45 25.01 -1.72
C TYR A 189 -1.34 23.90 -1.12
N GLY A 190 -1.69 24.00 0.18
CA GLY A 190 -2.59 23.07 0.86
C GLY A 190 -3.94 22.84 0.17
N PRO A 191 -4.61 23.87 -0.40
CA PRO A 191 -5.83 23.68 -1.19
C PRO A 191 -5.62 22.91 -2.50
N SER A 192 -4.46 23.05 -3.15
CA SER A 192 -4.12 22.33 -4.39
C SER A 192 -3.91 20.83 -4.15
N LEU A 193 -3.41 20.47 -2.97
CA LEU A 193 -3.37 19.07 -2.51
C LEU A 193 -4.79 18.47 -2.29
N ARG A 194 -5.83 19.30 -2.14
CA ARG A 194 -7.25 18.88 -2.11
C ARG A 194 -7.94 18.87 -3.49
N LYS A 195 -7.47 19.66 -4.46
CA LYS A 195 -8.10 19.82 -5.80
C LYS A 195 -8.11 18.54 -6.67
N VAL A 196 -7.49 17.46 -6.19
CA VAL A 196 -7.51 16.12 -6.84
C VAL A 196 -8.72 15.28 -6.36
N VAL A 197 -9.70 15.93 -5.72
CA VAL A 197 -11.08 15.47 -5.53
C VAL A 197 -11.98 16.48 -6.24
N PRO A 198 -13.03 16.08 -7.00
CA PRO A 198 -13.84 17.01 -7.78
C PRO A 198 -14.37 18.17 -6.93
N GLN A 199 -14.08 19.39 -7.37
CA GLN A 199 -14.55 20.62 -6.75
C GLN A 199 -16.04 20.82 -7.02
N ASP A 200 -16.91 20.30 -6.15
CA ASP A 200 -18.29 20.75 -6.01
C ASP A 200 -18.66 20.77 -4.51
N ALA A 201 -17.98 21.63 -3.74
CA ALA A 201 -18.31 21.81 -2.32
C ALA A 201 -17.84 23.17 -1.79
N ALA A 202 -18.30 24.27 -2.37
CA ALA A 202 -18.31 25.56 -1.67
C ALA A 202 -19.22 26.58 -2.37
N GLN A 203 -20.53 26.43 -2.18
CA GLN A 203 -21.50 27.53 -1.99
C GLN A 203 -22.92 26.96 -2.10
N VAL A 204 -23.51 26.49 -1.00
CA VAL A 204 -24.96 26.61 -0.83
C VAL A 204 -25.27 26.82 0.64
N SER A 205 -25.97 27.91 0.89
CA SER A 205 -26.59 28.29 2.15
C SER A 205 -27.46 27.19 2.75
N SER A 206 -27.47 27.15 4.09
CA SER A 206 -28.42 26.48 4.96
C SER A 206 -29.84 26.36 4.39
N SER A 207 -30.29 25.12 4.13
CA SER A 207 -31.72 24.79 4.18
C SER A 207 -31.89 23.36 4.69
N THR A 208 -32.36 23.26 5.92
CA THR A 208 -32.82 22.01 6.56
C THR A 208 -34.09 21.58 5.85
N LEU A 209 -34.12 20.37 5.28
CA LEU A 209 -35.30 19.81 4.63
C LEU A 209 -35.85 18.68 5.52
N VAL A 210 -37.06 18.90 6.05
CA VAL A 210 -37.78 17.95 6.90
C VAL A 210 -38.83 17.24 6.05
N ILE A 211 -38.74 15.91 5.93
CA ILE A 211 -39.79 15.06 5.38
C ILE A 211 -39.96 13.87 6.35
N ASP A 212 -41.19 13.65 6.84
CA ASP A 212 -41.59 12.56 7.73
C ASP A 212 -40.82 12.40 9.06
N GLY A 213 -40.49 13.52 9.70
CA GLY A 213 -40.02 13.54 11.10
C GLY A 213 -38.63 12.93 11.32
N LYS A 214 -37.86 12.67 10.27
CA LYS A 214 -36.45 12.28 10.36
C LYS A 214 -35.56 13.50 10.13
N ILE A 215 -34.66 13.78 11.07
CA ILE A 215 -33.65 14.83 10.92
C ILE A 215 -32.56 14.29 9.99
N TYR A 216 -32.53 14.77 8.75
CA TYR A 216 -31.40 14.55 7.85
C TYR A 216 -30.29 15.53 8.22
N MET A 217 -29.26 15.03 8.92
CA MET A 217 -27.99 15.75 9.07
C MET A 217 -27.21 15.69 7.75
N SER A 218 -26.49 16.76 7.42
CA SER A 218 -25.63 16.82 6.25
C SER A 218 -24.60 15.67 6.22
N GLU A 219 -24.36 15.17 5.00
CA GLU A 219 -23.45 14.05 4.73
C GLU A 219 -22.04 14.29 5.30
N PRO A 220 -21.43 13.33 6.02
CA PRO A 220 -20.03 13.43 6.44
C PRO A 220 -19.08 13.21 5.26
N ALA A 221 -17.89 13.81 5.33
CA ALA A 221 -16.86 13.78 4.27
C ALA A 221 -16.30 12.39 3.90
N TRP A 222 -16.60 11.32 4.66
CA TRP A 222 -16.16 9.96 4.36
C TRP A 222 -17.07 9.23 3.35
N TYR A 223 -18.11 9.88 2.84
CA TYR A 223 -19.02 9.40 1.80
C TYR A 223 -18.33 8.98 0.47
N GLN A 224 -17.01 9.13 0.33
CA GLN A 224 -16.29 8.89 -0.93
C GLN A 224 -15.98 7.43 -1.30
N THR A 225 -16.67 6.44 -0.75
CA THR A 225 -16.73 5.10 -1.36
C THR A 225 -17.94 4.95 -2.29
N ARG A 226 -18.23 6.02 -3.08
CA ARG A 226 -19.23 6.09 -4.17
C ARG A 226 -18.82 5.32 -5.45
N TRP A 227 -17.58 4.81 -5.54
CA TRP A 227 -16.99 4.46 -6.84
C TRP A 227 -17.64 3.27 -7.54
N TYR A 228 -17.97 2.16 -6.88
CA TYR A 228 -18.55 1.00 -7.57
C TYR A 228 -19.95 1.24 -8.14
N GLY A 229 -20.82 1.95 -7.42
CA GLY A 229 -22.18 2.27 -7.87
C GLY A 229 -22.20 3.33 -8.98
N SER A 230 -21.36 4.36 -8.85
CA SER A 230 -21.21 5.40 -9.87
C SER A 230 -20.50 4.87 -11.12
N LEU A 231 -19.47 4.03 -10.98
CA LEU A 231 -18.81 3.36 -12.12
C LEU A 231 -19.75 2.39 -12.82
N PHE A 232 -20.55 1.62 -12.09
CA PHE A 232 -21.59 0.78 -12.67
C PHE A 232 -22.64 1.63 -13.40
N GLY A 233 -23.08 2.73 -12.81
CA GLY A 233 -24.00 3.68 -13.43
C GLY A 233 -23.43 4.31 -14.71
N ILE A 234 -22.16 4.74 -14.69
CA ILE A 234 -21.45 5.30 -15.85
C ILE A 234 -21.29 4.23 -16.93
N ALA A 235 -20.88 3.02 -16.57
CA ALA A 235 -20.75 1.90 -17.50
C ALA A 235 -22.10 1.54 -18.15
N MET A 236 -23.18 1.52 -17.38
CA MET A 236 -24.54 1.29 -17.87
C MET A 236 -25.05 2.43 -18.75
N ALA A 237 -24.72 3.69 -18.42
CA ALA A 237 -25.06 4.84 -19.24
C ALA A 237 -24.31 4.83 -20.58
N ILE A 238 -23.00 4.55 -20.58
CA ILE A 238 -22.19 4.40 -21.80
C ILE A 238 -22.71 3.24 -22.64
N THR A 239 -23.06 2.12 -22.01
CA THR A 239 -23.66 0.96 -22.67
C THR A 239 -25.02 1.31 -23.27
N GLY A 240 -25.84 2.09 -22.58
CA GLY A 240 -27.12 2.61 -23.08
C GLY A 240 -26.96 3.54 -24.29
N VAL A 241 -25.96 4.43 -24.28
CA VAL A 241 -25.62 5.27 -25.45
C VAL A 241 -25.11 4.42 -26.61
N GLY A 242 -24.25 3.45 -26.34
CA GLY A 242 -23.74 2.50 -27.34
C GLY A 242 -24.85 1.68 -28.01
N PHE A 243 -25.79 1.16 -27.21
CA PHE A 243 -27.00 0.50 -27.74
C PHE A 243 -27.92 1.47 -28.47
N GLY A 244 -28.00 2.74 -28.06
CA GLY A 244 -28.79 3.76 -28.76
C GLY A 244 -28.25 4.07 -30.16
N ILE A 245 -26.92 4.11 -30.31
CA ILE A 245 -26.25 4.27 -31.61
C ILE A 245 -26.47 3.03 -32.48
N LEU A 246 -26.40 1.83 -31.90
CA LEU A 246 -26.65 0.57 -32.61
C LEU A 246 -28.14 0.35 -32.97
N ALA A 247 -29.08 0.88 -32.18
CA ALA A 247 -30.52 0.81 -32.42
C ALA A 247 -30.93 1.56 -33.69
N PHE A 248 -30.16 2.57 -34.09
CA PHE A 248 -30.34 3.27 -35.38
C PHE A 248 -30.07 2.36 -36.58
N VAL A 249 -29.30 1.28 -36.39
CA VAL A 249 -28.91 0.33 -37.44
C VAL A 249 -29.72 -0.97 -37.34
N PHE A 250 -30.07 -1.42 -36.14
CA PHE A 250 -30.76 -2.69 -35.90
C PHE A 250 -31.97 -2.50 -34.98
N GLN A 251 -33.18 -2.68 -35.54
CA GLN A 251 -34.50 -2.99 -34.95
C GLN A 251 -34.91 -2.43 -33.54
N PRO A 252 -36.21 -2.12 -33.34
CA PRO A 252 -36.71 -1.38 -32.17
C PRO A 252 -36.48 -2.02 -30.79
N PHE A 253 -36.25 -3.34 -30.70
CA PHE A 253 -35.95 -4.01 -29.43
C PHE A 253 -34.62 -3.55 -28.79
N ILE A 254 -33.64 -3.17 -29.61
CA ILE A 254 -32.35 -2.65 -29.12
C ILE A 254 -32.52 -1.22 -28.58
N GLY A 255 -33.47 -0.46 -29.12
CA GLY A 255 -33.84 0.87 -28.62
C GLY A 255 -34.44 0.84 -27.21
N ALA A 256 -35.31 -0.14 -26.91
CA ALA A 256 -35.87 -0.30 -25.56
C ALA A 256 -34.79 -0.68 -24.52
N ALA A 257 -33.86 -1.57 -24.90
CA ALA A 257 -32.70 -1.92 -24.07
C ALA A 257 -31.74 -0.73 -23.86
N ALA A 258 -31.56 0.11 -24.88
CA ALA A 258 -30.78 1.35 -24.80
C ALA A 258 -31.39 2.33 -23.81
N VAL A 259 -32.71 2.58 -23.90
CA VAL A 259 -33.44 3.47 -22.98
C VAL A 259 -33.39 2.91 -21.56
N PHE A 260 -33.65 1.62 -21.35
CA PHE A 260 -33.60 1.01 -20.02
C PHE A 260 -32.19 1.08 -19.40
N SER A 261 -31.15 0.78 -20.17
CA SER A 261 -29.76 0.84 -19.71
C SER A 261 -29.31 2.26 -19.41
N LEU A 262 -29.73 3.23 -20.24
CA LEU A 262 -29.47 4.65 -20.04
C LEU A 262 -30.18 5.18 -18.78
N PHE A 263 -31.48 4.89 -18.61
CA PHE A 263 -32.23 5.30 -17.42
C PHE A 263 -31.69 4.65 -16.15
N THR A 264 -31.31 3.37 -16.21
CA THR A 264 -30.68 2.67 -15.09
C THR A 264 -29.32 3.29 -14.77
N GLY A 265 -28.49 3.53 -15.79
CA GLY A 265 -27.20 4.21 -15.63
C GLY A 265 -27.34 5.60 -15.02
N VAL A 266 -28.24 6.42 -15.57
CA VAL A 266 -28.57 7.75 -15.04
C VAL A 266 -29.05 7.65 -13.59
N TYR A 267 -29.94 6.72 -13.26
CA TYR A 267 -30.42 6.51 -11.90
C TYR A 267 -29.29 6.18 -10.92
N PHE A 268 -28.41 5.24 -11.23
CA PHE A 268 -27.26 4.89 -10.38
C PHE A 268 -26.15 5.95 -10.34
N THR A 269 -26.07 6.83 -11.34
CA THR A 269 -25.14 7.99 -11.33
C THR A 269 -25.70 9.23 -10.63
N ALA A 270 -27.01 9.47 -10.73
CA ALA A 270 -27.68 10.67 -10.24
C ALA A 270 -28.22 10.50 -8.81
N PHE A 271 -28.60 9.28 -8.43
CA PHE A 271 -29.00 8.96 -7.08
C PHE A 271 -27.90 8.10 -6.44
N PRO A 272 -27.35 8.51 -5.28
CA PRO A 272 -26.55 7.61 -4.50
C PRO A 272 -27.46 6.44 -4.12
N TYR A 273 -27.20 5.24 -4.63
CA TYR A 273 -28.02 4.06 -4.37
C TYR A 273 -28.21 3.77 -2.86
N TYR A 274 -27.30 4.28 -2.03
CA TYR A 274 -27.39 4.25 -0.56
C TYR A 274 -28.34 5.28 0.06
N ASP A 275 -28.96 6.15 -0.73
CA ASP A 275 -29.96 7.13 -0.30
C ASP A 275 -31.38 6.75 -0.78
N ASP A 276 -31.52 5.62 -1.49
CA ASP A 276 -32.84 5.03 -1.76
C ASP A 276 -33.44 4.46 -0.46
N PRO A 277 -34.62 4.94 -0.02
CA PRO A 277 -35.29 4.44 1.18
C PRO A 277 -35.53 2.92 1.20
N LEU A 278 -35.76 2.28 0.05
CA LEU A 278 -36.00 0.84 -0.05
C LEU A 278 -34.70 0.05 0.19
N VAL A 279 -33.59 0.53 -0.38
CA VAL A 279 -32.26 -0.06 -0.20
C VAL A 279 -31.80 0.12 1.25
N ILE A 280 -32.01 1.30 1.84
CA ILE A 280 -31.70 1.54 3.25
C ILE A 280 -32.50 0.59 4.15
N GLN A 281 -33.78 0.34 3.86
CA GLN A 281 -34.59 -0.60 4.65
C GLN A 281 -34.11 -2.04 4.51
N GLU A 282 -33.73 -2.47 3.30
CA GLU A 282 -33.17 -3.80 3.07
C GLU A 282 -31.83 -3.97 3.79
N LYS A 283 -30.92 -3.01 3.65
CA LYS A 283 -29.61 -3.01 4.31
C LYS A 283 -29.70 -2.84 5.82
N ARG A 284 -30.69 -2.13 6.33
CA ARG A 284 -30.97 -2.07 7.77
C ARG A 284 -31.34 -3.43 8.34
N LYS A 285 -32.14 -4.24 7.64
CA LYS A 285 -32.44 -5.62 8.10
C LYS A 285 -31.18 -6.46 8.16
N GLU A 286 -30.36 -6.41 7.11
CA GLU A 286 -29.06 -7.08 7.05
C GLU A 286 -28.14 -6.62 8.20
N ASP A 287 -28.04 -5.32 8.45
CA ASP A 287 -27.19 -4.74 9.48
C ASP A 287 -27.70 -5.05 10.91
N LEU A 288 -29.02 -5.12 11.13
CA LEU A 288 -29.61 -5.55 12.41
C LEU A 288 -29.35 -7.04 12.69
N GLU A 289 -29.34 -7.88 11.65
CA GLU A 289 -29.06 -9.33 11.78
C GLU A 289 -27.57 -9.63 11.97
N GLN A 290 -26.70 -8.94 11.23
CA GLN A 290 -25.25 -9.15 11.26
C GLN A 290 -24.54 -8.37 12.38
N GLY A 291 -25.20 -7.38 12.96
CA GLY A 291 -24.73 -6.60 14.09
C GLY A 291 -23.87 -5.39 13.74
N PHE A 292 -23.47 -4.65 14.77
CA PHE A 292 -22.83 -3.34 14.63
C PHE A 292 -21.51 -3.40 13.85
N LEU A 293 -20.62 -4.33 14.19
CA LEU A 293 -19.31 -4.51 13.54
C LEU A 293 -19.43 -4.63 12.01
N HIS A 294 -20.44 -5.36 11.53
CA HIS A 294 -20.68 -5.53 10.10
C HIS A 294 -21.04 -4.19 9.46
N SER A 295 -22.07 -3.53 10.00
CA SER A 295 -22.51 -2.22 9.51
C SER A 295 -21.41 -1.16 9.55
N TYR A 296 -20.53 -1.21 10.56
CA TYR A 296 -19.41 -0.29 10.74
C TYR A 296 -18.30 -0.55 9.71
N LYS A 297 -17.90 -1.83 9.51
CA LYS A 297 -16.93 -2.22 8.48
C LYS A 297 -17.38 -1.86 7.07
N CYS A 298 -18.67 -1.98 6.80
CA CYS A 298 -19.24 -1.62 5.51
C CYS A 298 -19.47 -0.11 5.33
N GLY A 299 -19.19 0.71 6.35
CA GLY A 299 -19.42 2.16 6.31
C GLY A 299 -20.91 2.55 6.22
N ARG A 300 -21.82 1.65 6.62
CA ARG A 300 -23.27 1.85 6.50
C ARG A 300 -23.94 2.25 7.81
N ALA A 301 -23.27 2.04 8.95
CA ALA A 301 -23.84 2.26 10.28
C ALA A 301 -24.49 3.64 10.49
N SER A 302 -23.93 4.71 9.91
CA SER A 302 -24.50 6.07 10.04
C SER A 302 -25.83 6.26 9.32
N LYS A 303 -26.13 5.41 8.33
CA LYS A 303 -27.28 5.53 7.43
C LYS A 303 -28.38 4.53 7.75
N THR A 304 -28.01 3.28 8.00
CA THR A 304 -28.96 2.19 8.16
C THR A 304 -29.47 2.06 9.58
N LEU A 305 -28.69 2.49 10.58
CA LEU A 305 -29.00 2.31 12.00
C LEU A 305 -29.16 3.66 12.71
N THR A 306 -30.12 3.75 13.62
CA THR A 306 -30.23 4.90 14.52
C THR A 306 -29.11 4.90 15.57
N PRO A 307 -28.78 6.04 16.20
CA PRO A 307 -27.80 6.07 17.30
C PRO A 307 -28.08 5.06 18.42
N CYS A 308 -29.36 4.89 18.79
CA CYS A 308 -29.77 3.92 19.80
C CYS A 308 -29.55 2.47 19.34
N GLU A 309 -29.93 2.13 18.10
CA GLU A 309 -29.69 0.80 17.52
C GLU A 309 -28.21 0.46 17.46
N ARG A 310 -27.38 1.43 17.05
CA ARG A 310 -25.92 1.27 17.03
C ARG A 310 -25.38 0.94 18.41
N ARG A 311 -25.82 1.68 19.45
CA ARG A 311 -25.37 1.44 20.82
C ARG A 311 -25.82 0.07 21.35
N VAL A 312 -27.07 -0.31 21.13
CA VAL A 312 -27.60 -1.63 21.54
C VAL A 312 -26.84 -2.76 20.84
N LEU A 313 -26.64 -2.66 19.53
CA LEU A 313 -25.90 -3.65 18.76
C LEU A 313 -24.42 -3.68 19.15
N PHE A 314 -23.80 -2.54 19.45
CA PHE A 314 -22.44 -2.47 19.94
C PHE A 314 -22.30 -3.18 21.30
N ILE A 315 -23.18 -2.90 22.26
CA ILE A 315 -23.15 -3.53 23.59
C ILE A 315 -23.38 -5.04 23.47
N SER A 316 -24.50 -5.46 22.87
CA SER A 316 -24.87 -6.87 22.72
C SER A 316 -23.80 -7.68 22.00
N GLN A 317 -23.24 -7.17 20.91
CA GLN A 317 -22.22 -7.88 20.15
C GLN A 317 -20.91 -8.11 20.92
N ASN A 318 -20.51 -7.16 21.78
CA ASN A 318 -19.33 -7.34 22.60
C ASN A 318 -19.59 -8.29 23.78
N LEU A 319 -20.80 -8.28 24.36
CA LEU A 319 -21.19 -9.20 25.45
C LEU A 319 -21.35 -10.66 24.96
N GLU A 320 -21.91 -10.87 23.76
CA GLU A 320 -22.15 -12.22 23.19
C GLU A 320 -20.90 -12.87 22.56
N TYR A 321 -19.75 -12.21 22.64
CA TYR A 321 -18.54 -12.60 21.93
C TYR A 321 -18.05 -14.03 22.23
N GLY A 322 -18.29 -14.52 23.46
CA GLY A 322 -17.87 -15.86 23.90
C GLY A 322 -18.66 -17.03 23.28
N GLU A 323 -19.88 -16.81 22.78
CA GLU A 323 -20.74 -17.89 22.26
C GLU A 323 -20.57 -18.12 20.75
N ARG A 324 -20.06 -17.15 19.98
CA ARG A 324 -20.01 -17.22 18.51
C ARG A 324 -18.63 -17.34 17.86
N TYR A 325 -17.51 -16.99 18.53
CA TYR A 325 -16.20 -16.86 17.85
C TYR A 325 -14.96 -17.46 18.58
N PRO A 326 -14.98 -18.69 19.11
CA PRO A 326 -13.97 -19.14 20.08
C PRO A 326 -12.60 -19.59 19.53
N SER A 327 -12.23 -19.34 18.26
CA SER A 327 -11.03 -19.97 17.66
C SER A 327 -9.97 -19.05 17.04
N LYS A 328 -10.19 -17.73 16.97
CA LYS A 328 -9.22 -16.81 16.35
C LYS A 328 -9.05 -15.54 17.17
N LEU A 329 -7.82 -15.05 17.32
CA LEU A 329 -7.49 -13.77 17.98
C LEU A 329 -8.28 -12.57 17.43
N SER A 330 -8.69 -12.62 16.15
CA SER A 330 -9.44 -11.56 15.46
C SER A 330 -10.94 -11.52 15.83
N GLY A 331 -11.47 -12.60 16.38
CA GLY A 331 -12.64 -12.48 17.22
C GLY A 331 -12.06 -12.13 18.57
N PHE A 332 -12.22 -10.95 19.10
CA PHE A 332 -12.06 -10.63 20.53
C PHE A 332 -12.48 -9.17 20.58
N PRO A 333 -13.36 -8.75 21.49
CA PRO A 333 -13.89 -7.40 21.58
C PRO A 333 -12.77 -6.36 21.58
N ILE A 334 -11.69 -6.65 22.31
CA ILE A 334 -10.55 -5.76 22.38
C ILE A 334 -9.82 -5.61 21.04
N ALA A 335 -9.75 -6.69 20.25
CA ALA A 335 -9.16 -6.66 18.91
C ALA A 335 -9.99 -5.78 17.96
N TRP A 336 -11.32 -5.86 18.07
CA TRP A 336 -12.21 -4.98 17.29
C TRP A 336 -12.05 -3.52 17.69
N LEU A 337 -11.96 -3.24 18.99
CA LEU A 337 -11.71 -1.90 19.51
C LEU A 337 -10.36 -1.34 19.03
N ALA A 338 -9.31 -2.15 19.06
CA ALA A 338 -7.97 -1.75 18.68
C ALA A 338 -7.83 -1.52 17.17
N ASP A 339 -8.29 -2.47 16.36
CA ASP A 339 -7.93 -2.57 14.95
C ASP A 339 -9.04 -2.10 13.98
N ILE A 340 -10.29 -2.03 14.44
CA ILE A 340 -11.45 -1.76 13.57
C ILE A 340 -12.14 -0.46 13.97
N TYR A 341 -12.50 -0.31 15.25
CA TYR A 341 -13.22 0.87 15.71
C TYR A 341 -12.29 2.08 15.84
N ASP A 342 -12.69 3.16 15.17
CA ASP A 342 -12.10 4.47 15.38
C ASP A 342 -12.99 5.24 16.36
N LEU A 343 -12.54 5.34 17.61
CA LEU A 343 -13.28 6.05 18.66
C LEU A 343 -13.41 7.55 18.38
N GLN A 344 -12.64 8.09 17.42
CA GLN A 344 -12.77 9.47 16.97
C GLN A 344 -13.74 9.64 15.81
N ASP A 345 -14.24 8.54 15.23
CA ASP A 345 -15.23 8.57 14.16
C ASP A 345 -16.56 9.17 14.65
N LYS A 346 -17.28 9.81 13.72
CA LYS A 346 -18.56 10.47 14.01
C LYS A 346 -19.59 9.46 14.53
N VAL A 347 -19.63 8.25 13.97
CA VAL A 347 -20.58 7.19 14.37
C VAL A 347 -20.35 6.79 15.82
N MET A 348 -19.09 6.59 16.22
CA MET A 348 -18.72 6.28 17.60
C MET A 348 -19.03 7.43 18.55
N LYS A 349 -18.73 8.68 18.14
CA LYS A 349 -19.02 9.89 18.92
C LYS A 349 -20.51 10.17 19.11
N GLU A 350 -21.34 9.76 18.15
CA GLU A 350 -22.80 9.89 18.24
C GLU A 350 -23.43 8.87 19.19
N MET A 351 -22.76 7.73 19.46
CA MET A 351 -23.33 6.65 20.29
C MET A 351 -22.74 6.57 21.70
N LEU A 352 -21.58 7.16 21.94
CA LEU A 352 -20.84 7.08 23.20
C LEU A 352 -20.73 8.45 23.86
N TYR A 353 -20.84 8.49 25.18
CA TYR A 353 -20.54 9.70 25.95
C TYR A 353 -19.03 10.00 25.94
N PRO A 354 -18.62 11.27 26.05
CA PRO A 354 -17.20 11.63 26.07
C PRO A 354 -16.37 10.90 27.14
N SER A 355 -16.97 10.61 28.31
CA SER A 355 -16.33 9.81 29.36
C SER A 355 -16.12 8.36 28.93
N GLU A 356 -17.07 7.77 28.21
CA GLU A 356 -16.98 6.39 27.72
C GLU A 356 -15.92 6.25 26.63
N ILE A 357 -15.88 7.21 25.72
CA ILE A 357 -14.84 7.30 24.68
C ILE A 357 -13.46 7.35 25.34
N LYS A 358 -13.30 8.14 26.39
CA LYS A 358 -12.03 8.26 27.12
C LYS A 358 -11.62 6.93 27.76
N GLU A 359 -12.52 6.25 28.46
CA GLU A 359 -12.20 4.95 29.09
C GLU A 359 -11.90 3.86 28.06
N LEU A 360 -12.68 3.78 26.98
CA LEU A 360 -12.42 2.85 25.88
C LEU A 360 -11.09 3.16 25.17
N GLN A 361 -10.75 4.44 25.03
CA GLN A 361 -9.47 4.85 24.44
C GLN A 361 -8.29 4.45 25.34
N ASN A 362 -8.40 4.66 26.66
CA ASN A 362 -7.37 4.22 27.61
C ASN A 362 -7.15 2.70 27.51
N LEU A 363 -8.24 1.92 27.53
CA LEU A 363 -8.16 0.45 27.44
C LEU A 363 -7.57 -0.01 26.09
N LYS A 364 -7.94 0.67 25.00
CA LYS A 364 -7.38 0.46 23.67
C LYS A 364 -5.87 0.71 23.64
N ASP A 365 -5.44 1.84 24.20
CA ASP A 365 -4.03 2.24 24.18
C ASP A 365 -3.18 1.29 25.05
N GLU A 366 -3.66 0.93 26.24
CA GLU A 366 -3.01 -0.07 27.10
C GLU A 366 -2.85 -1.43 26.41
N PHE A 367 -3.91 -1.90 25.74
CA PHE A 367 -3.86 -3.14 24.98
C PHE A 367 -2.86 -3.06 23.83
N ILE A 368 -2.85 -1.97 23.06
CA ILE A 368 -1.92 -1.78 21.93
C ILE A 368 -0.48 -1.79 22.41
N ILE A 369 -0.18 -1.10 23.53
CA ILE A 369 1.17 -1.09 24.13
C ILE A 369 1.57 -2.51 24.52
N ALA A 370 0.73 -3.24 25.26
CA ALA A 370 1.03 -4.60 25.70
C ALA A 370 1.16 -5.58 24.52
N ARG A 371 0.32 -5.45 23.48
CA ARG A 371 0.39 -6.25 22.25
C ARG A 371 1.70 -6.00 21.50
N ASN A 372 2.13 -4.74 21.42
CA ASN A 372 3.37 -4.37 20.74
C ASN A 372 4.60 -4.91 21.47
N GLN A 373 4.55 -5.09 22.79
CA GLN A 373 5.62 -5.72 23.55
C GLN A 373 5.82 -7.19 23.14
N PHE A 374 4.75 -7.99 23.03
CA PHE A 374 4.86 -9.37 22.54
C PHE A 374 5.33 -9.45 21.08
N LYS A 375 4.92 -8.50 20.24
CA LYS A 375 5.45 -8.39 18.88
C LYS A 375 6.96 -8.12 18.88
N HIS A 376 7.42 -7.23 19.77
CA HIS A 376 8.84 -6.93 19.90
C HIS A 376 9.63 -8.17 20.38
N GLU A 377 9.13 -8.89 21.38
CA GLU A 377 9.75 -10.13 21.88
C GLU A 377 9.84 -11.20 20.80
N ARG A 378 8.80 -11.34 19.97
CA ARG A 378 8.82 -12.25 18.81
C ARG A 378 9.89 -11.85 17.80
N ASN A 379 9.94 -10.57 17.43
CA ASN A 379 10.93 -10.07 16.48
C ASN A 379 12.35 -10.26 17.02
N GLN A 380 12.60 -9.98 18.30
CA GLN A 380 13.89 -10.25 18.94
C GLN A 380 14.28 -11.73 18.86
N LEU A 381 13.33 -12.64 19.12
CA LEU A 381 13.58 -14.08 19.01
C LEU A 381 13.89 -14.52 17.57
N GLU A 382 13.21 -13.92 16.59
CA GLU A 382 13.49 -14.13 15.16
C GLU A 382 14.88 -13.58 14.77
N ASP A 383 15.25 -12.39 15.24
CA ASP A 383 16.56 -11.79 15.01
C ASP A 383 17.69 -12.60 15.66
N GLU A 384 17.49 -13.10 16.88
CA GLU A 384 18.41 -14.02 17.56
C GLU A 384 18.64 -15.28 16.71
N LEU A 385 17.57 -15.92 16.23
CA LEU A 385 17.69 -17.10 15.36
C LEU A 385 18.45 -16.78 14.07
N MET A 386 18.12 -15.65 13.42
CA MET A 386 18.77 -15.24 12.19
C MET A 386 20.25 -14.92 12.39
N SER A 387 20.62 -14.31 13.52
CA SER A 387 22.01 -14.03 13.86
C SER A 387 22.86 -15.30 13.98
N LEU A 388 22.28 -16.37 14.53
CA LEU A 388 22.93 -17.68 14.65
C LEU A 388 22.95 -18.45 13.33
N LEU A 389 21.92 -18.27 12.49
CA LEU A 389 21.81 -18.92 11.19
C LEU A 389 22.72 -18.30 10.13
N LYS A 390 23.04 -17.01 10.24
CA LYS A 390 23.79 -16.25 9.24
C LYS A 390 25.11 -16.90 8.82
N PRO A 391 25.98 -17.39 9.72
CA PRO A 391 27.19 -18.12 9.32
C PRO A 391 26.89 -19.40 8.53
N HIS A 392 25.84 -20.14 8.89
CA HIS A 392 25.44 -21.36 8.19
C HIS A 392 24.84 -21.07 6.81
N GLN A 393 24.13 -19.95 6.65
CA GLN A 393 23.64 -19.47 5.36
C GLN A 393 24.82 -19.14 4.43
N ILE A 394 25.79 -18.37 4.90
CA ILE A 394 26.99 -18.04 4.13
C ILE A 394 27.73 -19.31 3.67
N LEU A 395 27.92 -20.28 4.57
CA LEU A 395 28.57 -21.55 4.23
C LEU A 395 27.77 -22.37 3.22
N ARG A 396 26.43 -22.40 3.35
CA ARG A 396 25.54 -23.04 2.38
C ARG A 396 25.70 -22.40 1.00
N ASP A 397 25.67 -21.08 0.93
CA ASP A 397 25.70 -20.34 -0.34
C ASP A 397 27.06 -20.50 -1.03
N ILE A 398 28.16 -20.41 -0.28
CA ILE A 398 29.51 -20.72 -0.79
C ILE A 398 29.59 -22.16 -1.30
N ALA A 399 29.02 -23.13 -0.57
CA ALA A 399 29.05 -24.53 -0.99
C ALA A 399 28.22 -24.78 -2.25
N LEU A 400 27.05 -24.14 -2.38
CA LEU A 400 26.20 -24.23 -3.56
C LEU A 400 26.87 -23.60 -4.78
N ASP A 401 27.49 -22.43 -4.62
CA ASP A 401 28.26 -21.76 -5.67
C ASP A 401 29.46 -22.61 -6.11
N ASN A 402 30.20 -23.20 -5.17
CA ASN A 402 31.30 -24.10 -5.49
C ASN A 402 30.84 -25.36 -6.24
N ALA A 403 29.72 -25.96 -5.84
CA ALA A 403 29.13 -27.11 -6.54
C ALA A 403 28.74 -26.72 -7.98
N ARG A 404 28.10 -25.56 -8.14
CA ARG A 404 27.75 -25.01 -9.45
C ARG A 404 28.98 -24.77 -10.31
N LYS A 405 30.01 -24.09 -9.79
CA LYS A 405 31.27 -23.84 -10.51
C LYS A 405 31.95 -25.13 -10.96
N ARG A 406 31.94 -26.18 -10.13
CA ARG A 406 32.46 -27.51 -10.51
C ARG A 406 31.68 -28.13 -11.67
N TYR A 407 30.35 -28.07 -11.62
CA TYR A 407 29.50 -28.52 -12.72
C TYR A 407 29.75 -27.72 -14.00
N GLU A 408 29.88 -26.41 -13.90
CA GLU A 408 30.13 -25.53 -15.05
C GLU A 408 31.53 -25.70 -15.64
N ALA A 409 32.50 -26.11 -14.82
CA ALA A 409 33.87 -26.45 -15.24
C ALA A 409 34.02 -27.91 -15.70
N ASP A 410 32.96 -28.72 -15.65
CA ASP A 410 33.00 -30.09 -16.14
C ASP A 410 33.28 -30.10 -17.65
N THR A 411 34.21 -30.96 -18.09
CA THR A 411 34.70 -30.96 -19.46
C THR A 411 33.60 -31.25 -20.48
N PHE A 412 32.65 -32.14 -20.15
CA PHE A 412 31.56 -32.52 -21.06
C PHE A 412 30.45 -31.47 -21.08
N VAL A 413 30.16 -30.86 -19.92
CA VAL A 413 29.22 -29.73 -19.81
C VAL A 413 29.74 -28.52 -20.59
N MET A 414 31.04 -28.20 -20.46
CA MET A 414 31.68 -27.13 -21.23
C MET A 414 31.65 -27.41 -22.74
N ALA A 415 31.93 -28.66 -23.15
CA ALA A 415 31.88 -29.04 -24.56
C ALA A 415 30.48 -28.89 -25.16
N LEU A 416 29.43 -29.36 -24.46
CA LEU A 416 28.04 -29.19 -24.90
C LEU A 416 27.64 -27.71 -24.98
N ARG A 417 28.00 -26.90 -23.98
CA ARG A 417 27.73 -25.46 -23.99
C ARG A 417 28.45 -24.75 -25.13
N LYS A 418 29.68 -25.16 -25.44
CA LYS A 418 30.44 -24.62 -26.56
C LYS A 418 29.76 -24.94 -27.89
N LEU A 419 29.33 -26.18 -28.10
CA LEU A 419 28.57 -26.58 -29.30
C LEU A 419 27.24 -25.82 -29.43
N GLN A 420 26.54 -25.59 -28.32
CA GLN A 420 25.34 -24.76 -28.31
C GLN A 420 25.63 -23.28 -28.66
N GLY A 421 26.76 -22.75 -28.17
CA GLY A 421 27.22 -21.40 -28.52
C GLY A 421 27.56 -21.26 -30.00
N GLU A 422 28.35 -22.20 -30.54
CA GLU A 422 28.72 -22.25 -31.96
C GLU A 422 27.46 -22.38 -32.85
N LEU A 423 26.49 -23.22 -32.47
CA LEU A 423 25.19 -23.30 -33.15
C LEU A 423 24.50 -21.93 -33.19
N GLY A 424 24.43 -21.21 -32.07
CA GLY A 424 23.86 -19.87 -32.01
C GLY A 424 24.57 -18.88 -32.94
N GLU A 425 25.90 -18.82 -32.88
CA GLU A 425 26.72 -17.93 -33.72
C GLU A 425 26.54 -18.18 -35.22
N HIS A 426 26.50 -19.46 -35.63
CA HIS A 426 26.26 -19.82 -37.03
C HIS A 426 24.84 -19.48 -37.48
N THR A 427 23.85 -19.72 -36.63
CA THR A 427 22.45 -19.39 -36.95
C THR A 427 22.26 -17.88 -37.09
N ASP A 428 22.85 -17.09 -36.19
CA ASP A 428 22.82 -15.62 -36.24
C ASP A 428 23.53 -15.09 -37.49
N SER A 429 24.68 -15.68 -37.86
CA SER A 429 25.39 -15.33 -39.10
C SER A 429 24.54 -15.56 -40.34
N ILE A 430 23.77 -16.65 -40.39
CA ILE A 430 22.85 -16.94 -41.50
C ILE A 430 21.70 -15.92 -41.53
N TRP A 431 21.14 -15.57 -40.37
CA TRP A 431 20.13 -14.51 -40.26
C TRP A 431 20.66 -13.16 -40.74
N GLU A 432 21.92 -12.84 -40.45
CA GLU A 432 22.55 -11.60 -40.89
C GLU A 432 22.75 -11.56 -42.41
N LEU A 433 23.23 -12.66 -43.02
CA LEU A 433 23.35 -12.78 -44.48
C LEU A 433 22.00 -12.57 -45.18
N TRP A 434 20.92 -13.11 -44.62
CA TRP A 434 19.58 -12.90 -45.15
C TRP A 434 19.11 -11.45 -45.00
N ARG A 435 19.30 -10.83 -43.82
CA ARG A 435 18.95 -9.41 -43.59
C ARG A 435 19.72 -8.47 -44.52
N GLN A 436 20.95 -8.81 -44.89
CA GLN A 436 21.78 -8.06 -45.84
C GLN A 436 21.38 -8.31 -47.31
N GLY A 437 20.39 -9.18 -47.59
CA GLY A 437 19.97 -9.53 -48.95
C GLY A 437 20.98 -10.35 -49.73
N LYS A 438 21.96 -10.98 -49.06
CA LYS A 438 23.02 -11.79 -49.69
C LYS A 438 22.57 -13.21 -50.02
N ILE A 439 21.52 -13.69 -49.36
CA ILE A 439 20.91 -15.01 -49.59
C ILE A 439 19.38 -14.87 -49.61
N SER A 440 18.71 -15.78 -50.33
CA SER A 440 17.25 -15.86 -50.37
C SER A 440 16.64 -16.44 -49.08
N SER A 441 15.33 -16.29 -48.88
CA SER A 441 14.63 -16.89 -47.73
C SER A 441 14.68 -18.42 -47.75
N GLU A 442 14.62 -19.04 -48.93
CA GLU A 442 14.68 -20.50 -49.11
C GLU A 442 16.09 -21.05 -48.86
N GLU A 443 17.13 -20.25 -49.11
CA GLU A 443 18.52 -20.60 -48.76
C GLU A 443 18.77 -20.44 -47.26
N ARG A 444 18.26 -19.37 -46.65
CA ARG A 444 18.32 -19.18 -45.19
C ARG A 444 17.73 -20.38 -44.46
N ASP A 445 16.52 -20.79 -44.82
CA ASP A 445 15.83 -21.89 -44.12
C ASP A 445 16.58 -23.22 -44.26
N ARG A 446 17.06 -23.54 -45.47
CA ARG A 446 17.90 -24.73 -45.68
C ARG A 446 19.21 -24.68 -44.88
N MET A 447 19.91 -23.55 -44.89
CA MET A 447 21.16 -23.40 -44.14
C MET A 447 20.96 -23.50 -42.63
N ILE A 448 19.86 -22.96 -42.10
CA ILE A 448 19.49 -23.11 -40.69
C ILE A 448 19.19 -24.57 -40.36
N ASP A 449 18.40 -25.26 -41.19
CA ASP A 449 18.05 -26.66 -40.99
C ASP A 449 19.28 -27.59 -41.04
N ASP A 450 20.18 -27.38 -42.00
CA ASP A 450 21.44 -28.14 -42.11
C ASP A 450 22.36 -27.88 -40.92
N THR A 451 22.48 -26.61 -40.49
CA THR A 451 23.27 -26.22 -39.31
C THR A 451 22.70 -26.85 -38.05
N ASN A 452 21.38 -26.79 -37.86
CA ASN A 452 20.69 -27.43 -36.74
C ASN A 452 20.90 -28.95 -36.75
N ALA A 453 20.80 -29.61 -37.90
CA ALA A 453 20.98 -31.05 -38.03
C ALA A 453 22.42 -31.47 -37.67
N TYR A 454 23.42 -30.75 -38.19
CA TYR A 454 24.83 -31.01 -37.92
C TYR A 454 25.18 -30.87 -36.43
N TYR A 455 24.84 -29.74 -35.80
CA TYR A 455 25.13 -29.54 -34.38
C TYR A 455 24.30 -30.46 -33.48
N LYS A 456 23.08 -30.84 -33.89
CA LYS A 456 22.27 -31.83 -33.17
C LYS A 456 22.91 -33.22 -33.18
N GLU A 457 23.56 -33.62 -34.26
CA GLU A 457 24.31 -34.88 -34.32
C GLU A 457 25.52 -34.84 -33.37
N LEU A 458 26.30 -33.75 -33.40
CA LEU A 458 27.45 -33.56 -32.51
C LEU A 458 27.09 -33.51 -31.02
N MET A 459 25.97 -32.85 -30.67
CA MET A 459 25.50 -32.75 -29.30
C MET A 459 24.85 -34.04 -28.77
N ASN A 460 24.43 -34.94 -29.66
CA ASN A 460 23.81 -36.22 -29.30
C ASN A 460 24.79 -37.39 -29.31
N ASP A 461 26.11 -37.12 -29.25
CA ASP A 461 27.09 -38.17 -28.99
C ASP A 461 26.78 -38.87 -27.66
N ASP A 462 26.46 -40.16 -27.72
CA ASP A 462 25.98 -40.95 -26.57
C ASP A 462 26.92 -40.85 -25.36
N PHE A 463 28.24 -40.82 -25.62
CA PHE A 463 29.23 -40.71 -24.56
C PHE A 463 29.22 -39.32 -23.92
N MET A 464 29.21 -38.25 -24.72
CA MET A 464 29.15 -36.87 -24.22
C MET A 464 27.87 -36.60 -23.41
N VAL A 465 26.72 -37.05 -23.93
CA VAL A 465 25.41 -36.90 -23.26
C VAL A 465 25.39 -37.62 -21.92
N GLU A 466 25.86 -38.87 -21.88
CA GLU A 466 25.86 -39.67 -20.65
C GLU A 466 26.80 -39.10 -19.58
N GLN A 467 27.97 -38.55 -19.97
CA GLN A 467 28.88 -37.91 -19.02
C GLN A 467 28.32 -36.58 -18.50
N ALA A 468 27.73 -35.75 -19.36
CA ALA A 468 27.06 -34.52 -18.94
C ALA A 468 25.88 -34.80 -18.01
N LYS A 469 25.14 -35.88 -18.25
CA LYS A 469 24.07 -36.35 -17.36
C LYS A 469 24.61 -36.72 -15.99
N LYS A 470 25.71 -37.48 -15.91
CA LYS A 470 26.37 -37.81 -14.63
C LYS A 470 26.86 -36.57 -13.88
N ALA A 471 27.42 -35.60 -14.58
CA ALA A 471 27.84 -34.32 -13.97
C ALA A 471 26.63 -33.58 -13.36
N ARG A 472 25.48 -33.61 -14.04
CA ARG A 472 24.23 -33.03 -13.51
C ARG A 472 23.69 -33.79 -12.30
N GLU A 473 23.64 -35.13 -12.37
CA GLU A 473 23.22 -35.96 -11.23
C GLU A 473 24.11 -35.73 -10.00
N PHE A 474 25.43 -35.57 -10.21
CA PHE A 474 26.36 -35.24 -9.13
C PHE A 474 26.07 -33.86 -8.51
N LEU A 475 25.80 -32.84 -9.33
CA LEU A 475 25.39 -31.52 -8.85
C LEU A 475 24.12 -31.60 -7.98
N GLU A 476 23.10 -32.31 -8.46
CA GLU A 476 21.81 -32.47 -7.76
C GLU A 476 22.03 -33.14 -6.39
N LEU A 477 22.80 -34.23 -6.34
CA LEU A 477 23.14 -34.92 -5.08
C LEU A 477 23.94 -34.03 -4.11
N GLU A 478 24.89 -33.24 -4.63
CA GLU A 478 25.70 -32.34 -3.81
C GLU A 478 24.86 -31.20 -3.23
N GLN A 479 23.96 -30.61 -4.04
CA GLN A 479 23.01 -29.58 -3.59
C GLN A 479 22.07 -30.11 -2.51
N GLU A 480 21.49 -31.30 -2.69
CA GLU A 480 20.64 -31.93 -1.68
C GLU A 480 21.37 -32.16 -0.35
N ARG A 481 22.64 -32.57 -0.40
CA ARG A 481 23.46 -32.75 0.80
C ARG A 481 23.71 -31.42 1.51
N ILE A 482 24.05 -30.37 0.76
CA ILE A 482 24.30 -29.03 1.31
C ILE A 482 23.03 -28.49 1.99
N LEU A 483 21.87 -28.63 1.34
CA LEU A 483 20.59 -28.18 1.89
C LEU A 483 20.17 -28.99 3.13
N ARG A 484 20.43 -30.30 3.18
CA ARG A 484 20.21 -31.12 4.37
C ARG A 484 21.06 -30.66 5.55
N ASN A 485 22.36 -30.44 5.33
CA ASN A 485 23.27 -29.95 6.36
C ASN A 485 22.82 -28.57 6.91
N TYR A 486 22.31 -27.70 6.03
CA TYR A 486 21.77 -26.41 6.45
C TYR A 486 20.51 -26.56 7.32
N LYS A 487 19.59 -27.46 6.96
CA LYS A 487 18.39 -27.75 7.78
C LYS A 487 18.75 -28.34 9.15
N ASP A 488 19.76 -29.19 9.22
CA ASP A 488 20.24 -29.72 10.50
C ASP A 488 20.87 -28.62 11.37
N ALA A 489 21.61 -27.69 10.76
CA ALA A 489 22.14 -26.51 11.44
C ALA A 489 20.99 -25.62 11.95
N GLU A 490 19.95 -25.37 11.15
CA GLU A 490 18.77 -24.62 11.57
C GLU A 490 18.08 -25.25 12.78
N ARG A 491 17.88 -26.57 12.75
CA ARG A 491 17.31 -27.30 13.88
C ARG A 491 18.17 -27.16 15.14
N ASN A 492 19.48 -27.23 15.01
CA ASN A 492 20.40 -27.06 16.13
C ASN A 492 20.37 -25.63 16.69
N CYS A 493 20.34 -24.61 15.83
CA CYS A 493 20.19 -23.21 16.25
C CYS A 493 18.86 -22.99 16.98
N LYS A 494 17.75 -23.52 16.46
CA LYS A 494 16.43 -23.48 17.13
C LYS A 494 16.46 -24.13 18.51
N ASN A 495 17.08 -25.31 18.63
CA ASN A 495 17.23 -26.00 19.91
C ASN A 495 18.10 -25.20 20.90
N LEU A 496 19.18 -24.58 20.41
CA LEU A 496 20.13 -23.82 21.25
C LEU A 496 19.46 -22.63 21.95
N ILE A 497 18.63 -21.88 21.23
CA ILE A 497 17.91 -20.73 21.79
C ILE A 497 16.53 -21.08 22.35
N LYS A 498 16.18 -22.37 22.35
CA LYS A 498 14.84 -22.86 22.71
C LYS A 498 13.74 -22.12 21.95
N TYR A 499 13.93 -21.94 20.64
CA TYR A 499 13.09 -21.11 19.79
C TYR A 499 11.61 -21.49 19.89
N ASP A 500 11.29 -22.78 19.71
CA ASP A 500 9.91 -23.25 19.69
C ASP A 500 9.23 -23.08 21.06
N GLU A 501 9.94 -23.33 22.18
CA GLU A 501 9.44 -23.13 23.55
C GLU A 501 9.15 -21.65 23.82
N ARG A 502 10.08 -20.75 23.46
CA ARG A 502 9.93 -19.30 23.64
C ARG A 502 8.82 -18.74 22.76
N LEU A 503 8.74 -19.17 21.50
CA LEU A 503 7.68 -18.77 20.58
C LEU A 503 6.30 -19.19 21.11
N GLN A 504 6.18 -20.43 21.58
CA GLN A 504 4.94 -20.91 22.19
C GLN A 504 4.54 -20.10 23.43
N ASN A 505 5.51 -19.70 24.28
CA ASN A 505 5.24 -18.85 25.43
C ASN A 505 4.76 -17.45 25.03
N ILE A 506 5.35 -16.86 23.98
CA ILE A 506 4.92 -15.57 23.41
C ILE A 506 3.50 -15.69 22.84
N GLU A 507 3.20 -16.76 22.10
CA GLU A 507 1.88 -17.00 21.52
C GLU A 507 0.81 -17.19 22.62
N ASN A 508 1.09 -18.01 23.63
CA ASN A 508 0.22 -18.20 24.78
C ASN A 508 0.01 -16.89 25.57
N GLY A 509 1.07 -16.11 25.76
CA GLY A 509 1.01 -14.78 26.39
C GLY A 509 0.14 -13.80 25.60
N THR A 510 0.25 -13.82 24.27
CA THR A 510 -0.58 -13.02 23.36
C THR A 510 -2.05 -13.43 23.47
N TRP A 511 -2.36 -14.72 23.45
CA TRP A 511 -3.72 -15.21 23.67
C TRP A 511 -4.28 -14.80 25.03
N GLY A 512 -3.49 -14.95 26.10
CA GLY A 512 -3.86 -14.53 27.45
C GLY A 512 -4.12 -13.03 27.55
N LEU A 513 -3.35 -12.21 26.83
CA LEU A 513 -3.56 -10.76 26.74
C LEU A 513 -4.92 -10.43 26.11
N TYR A 514 -5.23 -11.03 24.96
CA TYR A 514 -6.49 -10.81 24.26
C TYR A 514 -7.70 -11.22 25.10
N ALA A 515 -7.63 -12.37 25.77
CA ALA A 515 -8.68 -12.83 26.68
C ALA A 515 -8.87 -11.85 27.85
N ARG A 516 -7.80 -11.53 28.59
CA ARG A 516 -7.85 -10.66 29.76
C ARG A 516 -8.41 -9.26 29.44
N PHE A 517 -7.93 -8.63 28.38
CA PHE A 517 -8.41 -7.30 27.99
C PHE A 517 -9.83 -7.33 27.42
N SER A 518 -10.22 -8.43 26.77
CA SER A 518 -11.61 -8.61 26.35
C SER A 518 -12.53 -8.76 27.55
N ASP A 519 -12.14 -9.51 28.58
CA ASP A 519 -12.92 -9.63 29.82
C ASP A 519 -13.10 -8.28 30.51
N TYR A 520 -12.04 -7.45 30.56
CA TYR A 520 -12.14 -6.08 31.08
C TYR A 520 -13.06 -5.21 30.22
N LEU A 521 -12.94 -5.29 28.89
CA LEU A 521 -13.80 -4.54 27.98
C LEU A 521 -15.27 -4.97 28.14
N VAL A 522 -15.55 -6.27 28.22
CA VAL A 522 -16.90 -6.82 28.42
C VAL A 522 -17.47 -6.34 29.75
N THR A 523 -16.69 -6.43 30.83
CA THR A 523 -17.10 -5.93 32.16
C THR A 523 -17.43 -4.44 32.12
N TYR A 524 -16.61 -3.64 31.41
CA TYR A 524 -16.88 -2.22 31.23
C TYR A 524 -18.13 -1.97 30.38
N ILE A 525 -18.30 -2.69 29.27
CA ILE A 525 -19.44 -2.59 28.37
C ILE A 525 -20.76 -2.94 29.09
N ASP A 526 -20.75 -3.91 30.00
CA ASP A 526 -21.91 -4.28 30.81
C ASP A 526 -22.38 -3.13 31.74
N THR A 527 -21.49 -2.21 32.09
CA THR A 527 -21.84 -1.00 32.87
C THR A 527 -22.42 0.13 32.03
N LEU A 528 -22.31 0.05 30.69
CA LEU A 528 -22.83 1.08 29.80
C LEU A 528 -24.35 0.99 29.78
N THR A 529 -25.02 2.08 30.17
CA THR A 529 -26.47 2.14 30.08
C THR A 529 -26.89 2.11 28.60
N VAL A 530 -27.81 1.21 28.26
CA VAL A 530 -28.60 1.38 27.03
C VAL A 530 -29.44 2.63 27.24
N TYR A 531 -29.49 3.54 26.27
CA TYR A 531 -30.34 4.73 26.36
C TYR A 531 -31.77 4.28 26.74
N ASP A 532 -32.34 4.87 27.79
CA ASP A 532 -33.79 4.75 28.02
C ASP A 532 -34.47 5.25 26.76
N TYR A 533 -35.20 4.36 26.08
CA TYR A 533 -35.92 4.62 24.83
C TYR A 533 -36.82 5.88 24.91
N GLU A 534 -37.13 6.36 26.12
CA GLU A 534 -37.99 7.51 26.39
C GLU A 534 -37.27 8.88 26.41
N THR A 535 -35.93 8.93 26.49
CA THR A 535 -35.22 10.19 26.82
C THR A 535 -34.59 10.93 25.63
N PHE A 536 -34.52 10.32 24.45
CA PHE A 536 -34.32 11.06 23.21
C PHE A 536 -35.68 11.25 22.54
N PRO A 537 -36.12 12.49 22.29
CA PRO A 537 -37.30 12.66 21.50
C PRO A 537 -36.96 12.15 20.09
N ASP A 538 -37.66 11.13 19.62
CA ASP A 538 -37.63 10.70 18.21
C ASP A 538 -37.91 11.88 17.25
N TYR A 539 -38.36 13.02 17.79
CA TYR A 539 -38.70 14.24 17.09
C TYR A 539 -38.30 15.47 17.91
N LEU A 540 -37.32 16.24 17.43
CA LEU A 540 -37.19 17.64 17.84
C LEU A 540 -38.36 18.40 17.20
N ASP A 541 -39.45 18.60 17.94
CA ASP A 541 -40.60 19.37 17.46
C ASP A 541 -40.20 20.84 17.29
N LEU A 542 -39.84 21.21 16.05
CA LEU A 542 -39.45 22.56 15.66
C LEU A 542 -40.64 23.57 15.63
N ARG A 543 -41.82 23.20 16.14
CA ARG A 543 -42.98 24.11 16.29
C ARG A 543 -43.09 24.80 17.66
N LYS A 544 -42.17 24.55 18.60
CA LYS A 544 -42.14 25.23 19.90
C LYS A 544 -41.06 26.28 20.00
#